data_AF-A0A3N1PY13-F1
#
_entry.id   AF-A0A3N1PY13-F1
#
_cell.length_a   1.000
_cell.length_b   1.000
_cell.length_c   1.000
_cell.angle_alpha   90.00
_cell.angle_beta   90.00
_cell.angle_gamma   90.00
#
_symmetry.space_group_name_H-M   'P 1'
#
loop_
_entity.id
_entity.type
_entity.pdbx_description
1 polymer ?
#
loop_
_entity_poly.entity_id
_entity_poly.type
_entity_poly.pdbx_seq_one_letter_code
_entity_poly.pdbx_strand_id
1 'polypeptide(L)' 'MQTTLKADVISARLDILAKLDSSPEVSFMERARFRLRVFGIVEALDRGDITSSTAADRLTELRREIGS' A
#
# COMPACT_ATOMS: atom_id res chain seq x y z
N MET A 1 19.22 6.51 -10.77
CA MET A 1 19.40 5.85 -9.46
C MET A 1 18.32 4.80 -9.32
N GLN A 2 18.69 3.53 -9.18
CA GLN A 2 17.72 2.45 -8.94
C GLN A 2 17.44 2.48 -7.43
N THR A 3 16.34 3.09 -7.02
CA THR A 3 15.89 3.09 -5.63
C THR A 3 15.51 1.65 -5.31
N THR A 4 16.38 0.91 -4.63
CA THR A 4 16.04 -0.41 -4.11
C THR A 4 14.86 -0.20 -3.16
N LEU A 5 13.65 -0.50 -3.63
CA LEU A 5 12.45 -0.52 -2.81
C LEU A 5 12.77 -1.35 -1.58
N LYS A 6 12.78 -0.70 -0.40
CA LYS A 6 13.13 -1.37 0.85
C LYS A 6 12.17 -2.54 1.05
N ALA A 7 12.71 -3.68 1.48
CA ALA A 7 11.95 -4.91 1.68
C ALA A 7 10.66 -4.66 2.48
N ASP A 8 10.70 -3.76 3.46
CA ASP A 8 9.55 -3.37 4.29
C ASP A 8 8.38 -2.79 3.49
N VAL A 9 8.64 -1.96 2.47
CA VAL A 9 7.59 -1.36 1.63
C VAL A 9 6.97 -2.42 0.72
N ILE A 10 7.80 -3.34 0.19
CA ILE A 10 7.33 -4.46 -0.63
C ILE A 10 6.45 -5.39 0.23
N SER A 11 6.91 -5.78 1.41
CA SER A 11 6.17 -6.63 2.34
C SER A 11 4.84 -5.99 2.75
N ALA A 12 4.85 -4.71 3.14
CA ALA A 12 3.63 -4.00 3.50
C ALA A 12 2.62 -3.92 2.34
N ARG A 13 3.09 -3.72 1.11
CA ARG A 13 2.23 -3.76 -0.08
C ARG A 13 1.62 -5.14 -0.29
N LEU A 14 2.42 -6.20 -0.24
CA LEU A 14 1.95 -7.57 -0.46
C LEU A 14 0.93 -7.99 0.61
N ASP A 15 1.18 -7.65 1.87
CA ASP A 15 0.24 -7.89 2.97
C ASP A 15 -1.13 -7.24 2.74
N ILE A 16 -1.14 -5.99 2.27
CA ILE A 16 -2.39 -5.27 1.98
C ILE A 16 -3.15 -5.92 0.82
N LEU A 17 -2.45 -6.26 -0.26
CA LEU A 17 -3.07 -6.89 -1.43
C LEU A 17 -3.65 -8.26 -1.08
N ALA A 18 -2.90 -9.08 -0.33
CA ALA A 18 -3.37 -10.37 0.15
C ALA A 18 -4.63 -10.21 1.04
N LYS A 19 -4.64 -9.21 1.94
CA LYS A 19 -5.81 -8.94 2.78
C LYS A 19 -7.04 -8.57 1.95
N LEU A 20 -6.90 -7.65 0.99
CA LEU A 20 -8.00 -7.25 0.10
C LEU A 20 -8.55 -8.42 -0.72
N ASP A 21 -7.69 -9.33 -1.17
CA ASP A 21 -8.08 -10.52 -1.93
C ASP A 21 -8.80 -11.54 -1.05
N SER A 22 -8.44 -11.61 0.23
CA SER A 22 -9.03 -12.53 1.22
C SER A 22 -10.29 -12.01 1.92
N SER A 23 -10.63 -10.73 1.75
CA SER A 23 -11.78 -10.06 2.39
C SER A 23 -13.04 -10.10 1.48
N PRO A 24 -13.94 -11.09 1.64
CA PRO A 24 -15.17 -11.18 0.85
C PRO A 24 -16.15 -10.03 1.11
N GLU A 25 -16.08 -9.40 2.29
CA GLU A 25 -16.91 -8.29 2.73
C GLU A 25 -16.60 -6.96 2.02
N VAL A 26 -15.40 -6.82 1.44
CA VAL A 26 -15.01 -5.60 0.74
C VAL A 26 -15.54 -5.64 -0.69
N SER A 27 -16.30 -4.62 -1.07
CA SER A 27 -16.86 -4.55 -2.42
C SER A 27 -15.77 -4.43 -3.50
N PHE A 28 -16.12 -4.77 -4.75
CA PHE A 28 -15.22 -4.58 -5.88
C PHE A 28 -14.69 -3.13 -5.99
N MET A 29 -15.58 -2.15 -5.82
CA MET A 29 -15.23 -0.73 -5.90
C MET A 29 -14.30 -0.30 -4.77
N GLU A 30 -14.51 -0.77 -3.54
CA GLU A 30 -13.62 -0.49 -2.42
C GLU A 30 -12.25 -1.13 -2.63
N ARG A 31 -12.20 -2.39 -3.11
CA ARG A 31 -10.93 -3.03 -3.48
C ARG A 31 -10.17 -2.22 -4.53
N ALA A 32 -10.85 -1.75 -5.58
CA ALA A 32 -10.23 -0.90 -6.59
C ALA A 32 -9.68 0.40 -5.99
N ARG A 33 -10.46 1.08 -5.15
CA ARG A 33 -10.05 2.29 -4.43
C ARG A 33 -8.80 2.06 -3.58
N PHE A 34 -8.75 0.98 -2.79
CA PHE A 34 -7.60 0.66 -1.96
C PHE A 34 -6.36 0.33 -2.79
N ARG A 35 -6.50 -0.44 -3.88
CA ARG A 35 -5.38 -0.75 -4.79
C ARG A 35 -4.80 0.51 -5.44
N LEU A 36 -5.65 1.46 -5.86
CA LEU A 36 -5.19 2.75 -6.39
C LEU A 36 -4.43 3.57 -5.34
N ARG A 37 -4.85 3.55 -4.07
CA ARG A 37 -4.12 4.20 -2.99
C ARG A 37 -2.76 3.57 -2.73
N VAL A 38 -2.67 2.24 -2.72
CA VAL A 38 -1.37 1.53 -2.62
C VAL A 38 -0.45 1.96 -3.76
N PHE A 39 -0.96 1.97 -5.00
CA PHE A 39 -0.20 2.39 -6.16
C PHE A 39 0.32 3.83 -6.03
N GLY A 40 -0.53 4.77 -5.63
CA GLY A 40 -0.14 6.17 -5.44
C GLY A 40 0.95 6.38 -4.37
N ILE A 41 0.96 5.57 -3.30
CA ILE A 41 2.02 5.62 -2.28
C ILE A 41 3.36 5.14 -2.85
N VAL A 42 3.36 4.02 -3.59
CA VAL A 42 4.57 3.48 -4.21
C VAL A 42 5.11 4.43 -5.28
N GLU A 43 4.23 4.97 -6.12
CA GLU A 43 4.62 5.93 -7.16
C GLU A 43 5.24 7.21 -6.57
N ALA A 44 4.67 7.75 -5.49
CA ALA A 44 5.24 8.89 -4.78
C ALA A 44 6.62 8.59 -4.17
N LEU A 45 6.83 7.36 -3.68
CA LEU A 45 8.14 6.91 -3.21
C LEU A 45 9.14 6.80 -4.37
N ASP A 46 8.73 6.22 -5.50
CA ASP A 46 9.58 6.03 -6.68
C ASP A 46 10.00 7.36 -7.30
N ARG A 47 9.12 8.37 -7.29
CA ARG A 47 9.44 9.76 -7.69
C ARG A 47 10.32 10.50 -6.69
N GLY A 48 10.46 10.00 -5.46
CA GLY A 48 11.18 10.69 -4.37
C GLY A 48 10.38 11.79 -3.68
N ASP A 49 9.07 11.87 -3.91
CA ASP A 49 8.16 12.85 -3.29
C ASP A 49 7.98 12.58 -1.79
N ILE A 50 8.14 11.31 -1.38
CA ILE A 50 8.07 10.87 0.02
C ILE A 50 9.25 9.97 0.38
N THR A 51 9.58 9.93 1.67
CA THR A 51 10.61 9.01 2.18
C THR A 51 10.07 7.59 2.32
N SER A 52 10.97 6.59 2.43
CA SER A 52 10.56 5.21 2.72
C SER A 52 9.83 5.08 4.06
N SER A 53 10.18 5.89 5.07
CA SER A 53 9.48 5.90 6.36
C SER A 53 8.04 6.37 6.17
N THR A 54 7.86 7.49 5.47
CA THR A 54 6.53 8.04 5.15
C THR A 54 5.68 7.06 4.35
N ALA A 55 6.28 6.35 3.40
CA ALA A 55 5.58 5.31 2.64
C ALA A 55 5.12 4.17 3.56
N ALA A 56 5.99 3.68 4.45
CA ALA A 56 5.66 2.62 5.40
C ALA A 56 4.53 3.02 6.37
N ASP A 57 4.57 4.26 6.87
CA ASP A 57 3.53 4.81 7.76
C ASP A 57 2.17 4.85 7.05
N ARG A 58 2.13 5.39 5.83
CA ARG A 58 0.90 5.48 5.01
C ARG A 58 0.33 4.11 4.64
N LEU A 59 1.20 3.13 4.33
CA LEU A 59 0.76 1.76 4.09
C LEU A 59 0.20 1.12 5.37
N THR A 60 0.81 1.41 6.53
CA THR A 60 0.32 0.92 7.82
C THR A 60 -1.06 1.49 8.16
N GLU A 61 -1.29 2.79 7.93
CA GLU A 61 -2.60 3.41 8.07
C GLU A 61 -3.63 2.76 7.14
N LEU A 62 -3.28 2.58 5.86
CA LEU A 62 -4.15 1.94 4.88
C LEU A 62 -4.55 0.52 5.28
N ARG A 63 -3.62 -0.26 5.84
CA ARG A 63 -3.88 -1.60 6.36
C ARG A 63 -4.89 -1.59 7.51
N ARG A 64 -4.86 -0.57 8.37
CA ARG A 64 -5.82 -0.41 9.48
C ARG A 64 -7.21 -0.11 8.94
N GLU A 65 -7.34 0.78 7.97
CA GLU A 65 -8.63 1.12 7.34
C GLU A 65 -9.30 -0.09 6.66
N ILE A 66 -8.53 -1.04 6.14
CA ILE A 66 -9.07 -2.28 5.54
C ILE A 66 -9.53 -3.27 6.63
N GLY A 67 -9.06 -3.11 7.88
CA GLY A 67 -9.41 -3.98 9.01
C GLY A 67 -10.40 -3.41 10.01
N SER A 68 -10.87 -2.17 9.82
CA SER A 68 -11.91 -1.50 10.61
C SER A 68 -13.26 -1.67 9.96
#